data_AF-A0A2J8AHV4-F1
#
_entry.id   AF-A0A2J8AHV4-F1
#
_cell.length_a   1.000
_cell.length_b   1.000
_cell.length_c   1.000
_cell.angle_alpha   90.00
_cell.angle_beta   90.00
_cell.angle_gamma   90.00
#
_symmetry.space_group_name_H-M   'P 1'
#
loop_
_entity.id
_entity.type
_entity.pdbx_description
1 polymer ?
#
loop_
_entity_poly.entity_id
_entity_poly.type
_entity_poly.pdbx_seq_one_letter_code
_entity_poly.pdbx_strand_id
1 'polypeptide(L)'
;MASSLPLCLLVLWLGLQVAPSAAQRGGKSATPADAICSDPDFKTLCRIIKTAGDGQGATLLQDPNAIITVFAPTDEAFGKDGKNAARKLKLKDFNDIFTTPTAADRLLRGLIIPNAALLAKALQSGNKYKNDLGQNLEYSTA
;
A
#
# COMPACT_ATOMS: atom_id res chain seq x y z
N MET A 1 -33.15 -67.28 28.69
CA MET A 1 -31.84 -67.40 29.39
C MET A 1 -30.80 -66.71 28.51
N ALA A 2 -30.46 -65.48 28.88
CA ALA A 2 -29.08 -64.99 29.10
C ALA A 2 -28.31 -64.71 27.78
N SER A 3 -28.21 -63.45 27.34
CA SER A 3 -27.33 -62.37 27.85
C SER A 3 -25.89 -62.50 27.36
N SER A 4 -25.48 -61.60 26.47
CA SER A 4 -24.20 -60.85 26.54
C SER A 4 -24.03 -59.98 25.28
N LEU A 5 -24.26 -58.68 25.42
CA LEU A 5 -23.88 -57.64 24.45
C LEU A 5 -22.58 -57.00 24.95
N PRO A 6 -21.51 -56.90 24.14
CA PRO A 6 -20.37 -56.09 24.52
C PRO A 6 -20.72 -54.62 24.29
N LEU A 7 -20.92 -53.94 25.41
CA LEU A 7 -20.98 -52.50 25.57
C LEU A 7 -19.58 -51.92 25.35
N CYS A 8 -19.28 -51.40 24.15
CA CYS A 8 -18.29 -50.33 23.96
C CYS A 8 -18.18 -49.92 22.48
N LEU A 9 -18.06 -48.61 22.27
CA LEU A 9 -17.61 -47.94 21.04
C LEU A 9 -18.64 -47.82 19.91
N LEU A 10 -19.51 -46.81 20.03
CA LEU A 10 -19.89 -45.91 18.92
C LEU A 10 -20.51 -44.62 19.50
N VAL A 11 -19.76 -44.00 20.41
CA VAL A 11 -19.89 -42.55 20.64
C VAL A 11 -19.15 -41.90 19.46
N LEU A 12 -19.83 -41.02 18.72
CA LEU A 12 -19.32 -40.01 17.78
C LEU A 12 -20.08 -40.01 16.44
N TRP A 13 -21.39 -39.75 16.50
CA TRP A 13 -22.06 -39.07 15.39
C TRP A 13 -22.98 -37.99 15.93
N LEU A 14 -22.35 -36.94 16.47
CA LEU A 14 -22.95 -35.63 16.63
C LEU A 14 -21.92 -34.58 16.21
N GLY A 15 -21.61 -34.57 14.91
CA GLY A 15 -20.76 -33.57 14.29
C GLY A 15 -21.56 -32.39 13.75
N LEU A 16 -22.48 -31.80 14.53
CA LEU A 16 -23.01 -30.47 14.22
C LEU A 16 -22.09 -29.42 14.86
N GLN A 17 -20.88 -29.29 14.33
CA GLN A 17 -20.05 -28.11 14.61
C GLN A 17 -20.50 -27.00 13.68
N VAL A 18 -21.54 -26.28 14.05
CA VAL A 18 -21.62 -24.87 13.67
C VAL A 18 -20.61 -24.16 14.56
N ALA A 19 -19.34 -24.16 14.15
CA ALA A 19 -18.41 -23.18 14.67
C ALA A 19 -19.04 -21.80 14.40
N PRO A 20 -19.07 -20.87 15.37
CA PRO A 20 -19.35 -19.50 15.02
C PRO A 20 -18.28 -19.15 13.99
N SER A 21 -18.72 -18.90 12.76
CA SER A 21 -17.90 -18.26 11.76
C SER A 21 -17.51 -16.93 12.39
N ALA A 22 -16.35 -16.93 13.04
CA ALA A 22 -15.72 -15.76 13.60
C ALA A 22 -15.42 -14.90 12.39
N ALA A 23 -16.40 -14.05 12.07
CA ALA A 23 -16.26 -12.92 11.20
C ALA A 23 -15.27 -13.16 10.08
N GLN A 24 -15.69 -13.93 9.07
CA GLN A 24 -15.18 -13.70 7.73
C GLN A 24 -15.66 -12.30 7.33
N ARG A 25 -15.06 -11.26 7.93
CA ARG A 25 -14.98 -9.95 7.32
C ARG A 25 -14.30 -10.27 6.01
N GLY A 26 -15.05 -10.19 4.92
CA GLY A 26 -14.49 -10.00 3.58
C GLY A 26 -13.75 -8.66 3.58
N GLY A 27 -12.66 -8.58 4.33
CA GLY A 27 -11.81 -7.43 4.40
C GLY A 27 -11.16 -7.31 3.03
N LYS A 28 -11.41 -6.19 2.36
CA LYS A 28 -10.55 -5.74 1.27
C LYS A 28 -9.10 -6.03 1.68
N SER A 29 -8.36 -6.79 0.88
CA SER A 29 -6.92 -6.91 1.07
C SER A 29 -6.38 -5.48 1.17
N ALA A 30 -5.87 -5.09 2.34
CA ALA A 30 -5.52 -3.70 2.59
C ALA A 30 -4.31 -3.33 1.71
N THR A 31 -4.56 -2.54 0.67
CA THR A 31 -3.51 -2.06 -0.23
C THR A 31 -2.81 -0.83 0.36
N PRO A 32 -1.58 -0.51 -0.06
CA PRO A 32 -0.98 0.79 0.24
C PRO A 32 -1.91 1.97 -0.09
N ALA A 33 -2.63 1.90 -1.22
CA ALA A 33 -3.62 2.91 -1.60
C ALA A 33 -4.79 2.99 -0.59
N ASP A 34 -5.30 1.87 -0.08
CA ASP A 34 -6.35 1.85 0.95
C ASP A 34 -5.87 2.52 2.24
N ALA A 35 -4.63 2.24 2.68
CA ALA A 35 -4.04 2.86 3.86
C ALA A 35 -3.90 4.38 3.68
N ILE A 36 -3.34 4.83 2.54
CA ILE A 36 -3.17 6.25 2.22
C ILE A 36 -4.53 6.97 2.15
N CYS A 37 -5.51 6.40 1.46
CA CYS A 37 -6.81 7.04 1.27
C CYS A 37 -7.73 7.00 2.50
N SER A 38 -7.41 6.20 3.52
CA SER A 38 -8.16 6.14 4.78
C SER A 38 -7.64 7.13 5.83
N ASP A 39 -6.46 7.71 5.63
CA ASP A 39 -5.83 8.63 6.56
C ASP A 39 -6.12 10.11 6.17
N PRO A 40 -6.58 10.95 7.12
CA PRO A 40 -6.92 12.34 6.84
C PRO A 40 -5.74 13.25 6.49
N ASP A 41 -4.49 12.85 6.75
CA ASP A 41 -3.29 13.66 6.47
C ASP A 41 -2.74 13.46 5.04
N PHE A 42 -3.28 12.49 4.29
CA PHE A 42 -2.83 12.14 2.94
C PHE A 42 -3.87 12.41 1.85
N LYS A 43 -4.78 13.38 2.03
CA LYS A 43 -5.87 13.66 1.06
C LYS A 43 -5.33 14.03 -0.31
N THR A 44 -4.28 14.83 -0.37
CA THR A 44 -3.59 15.25 -1.60
C THR A 44 -3.00 14.05 -2.31
N LEU A 45 -2.28 13.19 -1.59
CA LEU A 45 -1.71 11.97 -2.15
C LEU A 45 -2.79 11.02 -2.65
N CYS A 46 -3.87 10.82 -1.89
CA CYS A 46 -5.02 10.01 -2.32
C CYS A 46 -5.66 10.56 -3.61
N ARG A 47 -5.78 11.89 -3.75
CA ARG A 47 -6.27 12.52 -4.98
C ARG A 47 -5.33 12.29 -6.16
N ILE A 48 -4.02 12.34 -5.94
CA ILE A 48 -3.00 12.04 -6.96
C ILE A 48 -3.11 10.57 -7.41
N ILE A 49 -3.26 9.61 -6.48
CA ILE A 49 -3.49 8.19 -6.79
C ILE A 49 -4.71 8.03 -7.70
N LYS A 50 -5.83 8.65 -7.35
CA LYS A 50 -7.05 8.61 -8.17
C LYS A 50 -6.88 9.24 -9.55
N THR A 51 -6.10 10.32 -9.63
CA THR A 51 -5.84 11.02 -10.90
C THR A 51 -4.93 10.22 -11.82
N ALA A 52 -3.96 9.50 -11.26
CA ALA A 52 -3.05 8.63 -12.00
C ALA A 52 -3.77 7.44 -12.67
N GLY A 53 -4.96 7.07 -12.18
CA GLY A 53 -5.79 6.04 -12.79
C GLY A 53 -5.14 4.66 -12.76
N ASP A 54 -4.94 4.09 -13.94
CA ASP A 54 -4.30 2.79 -14.19
C ASP A 54 -2.79 2.91 -14.47
N GLY A 55 -2.19 4.08 -14.19
CA GLY A 55 -0.74 4.27 -14.27
C GLY A 55 0.05 3.25 -13.45
N GLN A 56 1.32 3.03 -13.79
CA GLN A 56 2.17 2.00 -13.18
C GLN A 56 2.32 2.21 -11.67
N GLY A 57 2.55 3.45 -11.22
CA GLY A 57 2.67 3.76 -9.80
C GLY A 57 1.36 3.56 -9.05
N ALA A 58 0.24 3.96 -9.65
CA ALA A 58 -1.09 3.72 -9.07
C ALA A 58 -1.41 2.23 -8.97
N THR A 59 -1.09 1.45 -10.00
CA THR A 59 -1.26 -0.01 -10.04
C THR A 59 -0.43 -0.69 -8.97
N LEU A 60 0.84 -0.30 -8.80
CA LEU A 60 1.71 -0.83 -7.73
C LEU A 60 1.14 -0.55 -6.32
N LEU A 61 0.54 0.62 -6.11
CA LEU A 61 -0.08 0.97 -4.82
C LEU A 61 -1.39 0.23 -4.55
N GLN A 62 -2.03 -0.32 -5.60
CA GLN A 62 -3.26 -1.10 -5.51
C GLN A 62 -3.00 -2.61 -5.45
N ASP A 63 -1.76 -3.06 -5.62
CA ASP A 63 -1.41 -4.48 -5.53
C ASP A 63 -1.09 -4.86 -4.07
N PRO A 64 -1.94 -5.69 -3.42
CA PRO A 64 -1.69 -6.13 -2.04
C PRO A 64 -0.50 -7.08 -1.91
N ASN A 65 0.03 -7.62 -3.01
CA ASN A 65 1.16 -8.54 -3.00
C ASN A 65 2.48 -7.84 -3.35
N ALA A 66 2.44 -6.56 -3.73
CA ALA A 66 3.64 -5.82 -4.11
C ALA A 66 4.54 -5.56 -2.89
N ILE A 67 5.81 -5.94 -3.00
CA ILE A 67 6.83 -5.64 -2.00
C ILE A 67 7.48 -4.31 -2.36
N ILE A 68 6.95 -3.24 -1.80
CA ILE A 68 7.38 -1.86 -2.09
C ILE A 68 7.54 -1.05 -0.81
N THR A 69 8.37 -0.01 -0.89
CA THR A 69 8.43 1.06 0.12
C THR A 69 7.87 2.33 -0.50
N VAL A 70 6.91 2.98 0.16
CA VAL A 70 6.26 4.21 -0.31
C VAL A 70 6.64 5.36 0.61
N PHE A 71 7.29 6.39 0.09
CA PHE A 71 7.44 7.67 0.79
C PHE A 71 6.17 8.49 0.60
N ALA A 72 5.26 8.45 1.57
CA ALA A 72 3.97 9.13 1.50
C ALA A 72 4.05 10.56 2.08
N PRO A 73 4.22 11.62 1.25
CA PRO A 73 4.15 12.99 1.72
C PRO A 73 2.75 13.33 2.26
N THR A 74 2.72 14.05 3.38
CA THR A 74 1.49 14.62 3.96
C THR A 74 0.99 15.81 3.14
N ASP A 75 -0.26 16.21 3.38
CA ASP A 75 -0.84 17.44 2.84
C ASP A 75 0.01 18.67 3.15
N GLU A 76 0.58 18.75 4.36
CA GLU A 76 1.47 19.84 4.75
C GLU A 76 2.77 19.86 3.92
N ALA A 77 3.35 18.68 3.64
CA ALA A 77 4.55 18.57 2.82
C ALA A 77 4.29 19.06 1.37
N PHE A 78 3.13 18.72 0.79
CA PHE A 78 2.72 19.27 -0.51
C PHE A 78 2.50 20.78 -0.46
N GLY A 79 1.93 21.30 0.63
CA GLY A 79 1.78 22.75 0.83
C GLY A 79 3.13 23.48 0.85
N LYS A 80 4.16 22.88 1.45
CA LYS A 80 5.51 23.46 1.54
C LYS A 80 6.31 23.31 0.25
N ASP A 81 6.28 22.14 -0.39
CA ASP A 81 7.21 21.80 -1.49
C ASP A 81 6.53 21.63 -2.86
N GLY A 82 5.22 21.87 -2.97
CA GLY A 82 4.44 21.65 -4.20
C GLY A 82 4.98 22.38 -5.43
N LYS A 83 5.53 23.60 -5.26
CA LYS A 83 6.19 24.34 -6.35
C LYS A 83 7.41 23.59 -6.90
N ASN A 84 8.17 22.92 -6.05
CA ASN A 84 9.34 22.15 -6.47
C ASN A 84 8.91 20.86 -7.16
N ALA A 85 7.85 20.20 -6.67
CA ALA A 85 7.22 19.06 -7.32
C ALA A 85 6.74 19.43 -8.74
N ALA A 86 6.02 20.55 -8.90
CA ALA A 86 5.55 21.04 -10.19
C ALA A 86 6.71 21.24 -11.19
N ARG A 87 7.80 21.90 -10.76
CA ARG A 87 8.98 22.12 -11.62
C ARG A 87 9.63 20.80 -12.06
N LYS A 88 9.81 19.84 -11.15
CA LYS A 88 10.38 18.51 -11.47
C LYS A 88 9.52 17.76 -12.50
N LEU A 89 8.20 17.93 -12.42
CA LEU A 89 7.23 17.33 -13.33
C LEU A 89 6.99 18.15 -14.61
N LYS A 90 7.60 19.33 -14.74
CA LYS A 90 7.40 20.30 -15.83
C LYS A 90 5.95 20.78 -15.95
N LEU A 91 5.26 20.91 -14.82
CA LEU A 91 3.93 21.51 -14.72
C LEU A 91 4.04 23.02 -14.55
N LYS A 92 3.02 23.78 -14.96
CA LYS A 92 2.98 25.24 -14.76
C LYS A 92 2.66 25.56 -13.31
N ASP A 93 1.66 24.88 -12.78
CA ASP A 93 1.26 24.93 -11.38
C ASP A 93 1.15 23.51 -10.81
N PHE A 94 1.29 23.35 -9.49
CA PHE A 94 1.11 22.04 -8.87
C PHE A 94 -0.31 21.51 -9.05
N ASN A 95 -1.33 22.37 -9.09
CA ASN A 95 -2.71 21.96 -9.27
C ASN A 95 -2.98 21.28 -10.63
N ASP A 96 -2.15 21.53 -11.64
CA ASP A 96 -2.23 20.87 -12.95
C ASP A 96 -2.04 19.33 -12.82
N ILE A 97 -1.44 18.86 -11.71
CA ILE A 97 -1.27 17.43 -11.46
C ILE A 97 -2.60 16.70 -11.36
N PHE A 98 -3.67 17.37 -10.89
CA PHE A 98 -4.98 16.76 -10.68
C PHE A 98 -5.81 16.61 -11.97
N THR A 99 -5.29 17.08 -13.09
CA THR A 99 -5.89 16.91 -14.42
C THR A 99 -4.93 16.26 -15.41
N THR A 100 -3.75 15.82 -14.95
CA THR A 100 -2.70 15.25 -15.80
C THR A 100 -2.31 13.86 -15.29
N PRO A 101 -2.99 12.79 -15.73
CA PRO A 101 -2.77 11.43 -15.24
C PRO A 101 -1.31 10.98 -15.33
N THR A 102 -0.63 11.27 -16.44
CA THR A 102 0.78 10.91 -16.63
C THR A 102 1.72 11.60 -15.64
N ALA A 103 1.43 12.86 -15.29
CA ALA A 103 2.24 13.60 -14.31
C ALA A 103 1.97 13.10 -12.88
N ALA A 104 0.69 12.81 -12.56
CA ALA A 104 0.30 12.19 -11.31
C ALA A 104 1.00 10.83 -11.13
N ASP A 105 0.92 9.94 -12.12
CA ASP A 105 1.57 8.63 -12.08
C ASP A 105 3.09 8.76 -11.96
N ARG A 106 3.71 9.66 -12.73
CA ARG A 106 5.14 9.92 -12.64
C ARG A 106 5.57 10.37 -11.25
N LEU A 107 4.77 11.19 -10.57
CA LEU A 107 5.03 11.55 -9.18
C LEU A 107 4.98 10.32 -8.27
N LEU A 108 3.94 9.49 -8.38
CA LEU A 108 3.80 8.27 -7.57
C LEU A 108 5.00 7.33 -7.73
N ARG A 109 5.41 7.08 -8.97
CA ARG A 109 6.59 6.26 -9.28
C ARG A 109 7.88 6.84 -8.69
N GLY A 110 7.97 8.16 -8.57
CA GLY A 110 9.07 8.84 -7.90
C GLY A 110 9.15 8.58 -6.38
N LEU A 111 8.01 8.24 -5.76
CA LEU A 111 7.85 8.00 -4.32
C LEU A 111 7.98 6.52 -3.93
N ILE A 112 7.97 5.62 -4.92
CA ILE A 112 7.99 4.17 -4.71
C ILE A 112 9.40 3.63 -4.91
N ILE A 113 9.91 2.88 -3.94
CA ILE A 113 11.05 1.97 -4.13
C ILE A 113 10.49 0.58 -4.39
N PRO A 114 10.70 0.01 -5.60
CA PRO A 114 10.25 -1.33 -5.91
C PRO A 114 11.16 -2.39 -5.30
N ASN A 115 10.60 -3.59 -5.07
CA ASN A 115 11.31 -4.80 -4.65
C ASN A 115 12.09 -4.66 -3.33
N ALA A 116 11.62 -3.79 -2.43
CA ALA A 116 12.27 -3.56 -1.16
C ALA A 116 11.25 -3.20 -0.07
N ALA A 117 11.29 -3.93 1.04
CA ALA A 117 10.62 -3.58 2.29
C ALA A 117 11.65 -2.94 3.24
N LEU A 118 11.93 -1.66 3.01
CA LEU A 118 12.95 -0.96 3.78
C LEU A 118 12.35 -0.44 5.08
N LEU A 119 12.89 -0.92 6.19
CA LEU A 119 12.65 -0.31 7.49
C LEU A 119 13.50 0.94 7.62
N ALA A 120 13.07 1.91 8.42
CA ALA A 120 13.83 3.15 8.64
C ALA A 120 15.29 2.88 9.07
N LYS A 121 15.53 1.83 9.86
CA LYS A 121 16.88 1.42 10.29
C LYS A 121 17.76 0.87 9.14
N ALA A 122 17.13 0.37 8.08
CA ALA A 122 17.82 -0.13 6.89
C ALA A 122 18.16 1.00 5.91
N LEU A 123 17.53 2.18 6.04
CA LEU A 123 17.90 3.38 5.27
C LEU A 123 19.21 3.95 5.82
N GLN A 124 20.31 3.55 5.20
CA GLN A 124 21.66 3.95 5.61
C GLN A 124 22.34 4.77 4.52
N SER A 125 23.11 5.77 4.96
CA SER A 125 24.00 6.52 4.08
C SER A 125 24.98 5.57 3.38
N GLY A 126 25.02 5.61 2.05
CA GLY A 126 25.87 4.73 1.21
C GLY A 126 25.11 3.61 0.48
N ASN A 127 23.91 3.25 0.92
CA ASN A 127 23.07 2.30 0.17
C ASN A 127 22.44 3.00 -1.05
N LYS A 128 22.57 2.39 -2.23
CA LYS A 128 21.99 2.90 -3.47
C LYS A 128 20.59 2.32 -3.66
N TYR A 129 19.57 3.13 -3.36
CA TYR A 129 18.20 2.78 -3.69
C TYR A 129 17.77 3.49 -4.96
N LYS A 130 16.89 2.84 -5.73
CA LYS A 130 16.26 3.44 -6.90
C LYS A 130 14.77 3.51 -6.70
N ASN A 131 14.15 4.59 -7.15
CA ASN A 131 12.71 4.63 -7.28
C ASN A 131 12.23 3.88 -8.54
N ASP A 132 10.92 3.78 -8.73
CA ASP A 132 10.30 3.12 -9.89
C ASP A 132 10.51 3.86 -11.23
N LEU A 133 11.07 5.08 -11.17
CA LEU A 133 11.60 5.80 -12.35
C LEU A 133 13.06 5.43 -12.67
N GLY A 134 13.71 4.59 -11.85
CA GLY A 134 15.12 4.22 -11.97
C GLY A 134 16.10 5.29 -11.47
N GLN A 135 15.61 6.34 -10.81
CA GLN A 135 16.43 7.43 -10.28
C GLN A 135 17.06 7.01 -8.95
N ASN A 136 18.34 7.33 -8.75
CA ASN A 136 19.02 7.08 -7.49
C ASN A 136 18.45 8.01 -6.40
N LEU A 137 18.21 7.43 -5.23
CA LEU A 137 17.82 8.14 -4.03
C LEU A 137 19.04 8.25 -3.12
N GLU A 138 19.37 9.48 -2.74
CA GLU A 138 20.44 9.78 -1.80
C GLU A 138 19.83 10.00 -0.41
N TYR A 139 20.42 9.34 0.59
CA TYR A 139 20.01 9.48 1.98
C TYR A 139 21.17 10.01 2.79
N SER A 140 20.88 11.01 3.61
CA SER A 140 21.80 11.51 4.61
C SER A 140 21.13 11.34 5.97
N THR A 141 21.79 10.63 6.87
CA THR A 141 21.42 10.64 8.28
C THR A 141 21.97 11.93 8.88
N ALA A 142 21.09 12.84 9.29
CA ALA A 142 21.45 14.04 10.02
C ALA A 142 21.95 13.69 11.43
#